data_AF-A0ABD3RDH2-F1
#
_entry.id   AF-A0ABD3RDH2-F1
#
_cell.length_a   1.000
_cell.length_b   1.000
_cell.length_c   1.000
_cell.angle_alpha   90.00
_cell.angle_beta   90.00
_cell.angle_gamma   90.00
#
_symmetry.space_group_name_H-M   'P 1'
#
loop_
_entity.id
_entity.type
_entity.pdbx_description
1 polymer ?
#
loop_
_entity_poly.entity_id
_entity_poly.type
_entity_poly.pdbx_seq_one_letter_code
_entity_poly.pdbx_strand_id
1 'polypeptide(L)'
;MDNILDNLLYADSKNCALLKEVAMDFITRNKVEAMEKITFIDAPGTLMRDLLASVARRETTGLSTIVELRRRAHSEGLDIDDSRDMLVAALRSRNLKKQRTS
;
A
#
# COMPACT_ATOMS: atom_id res chain seq x y z
N MET A 1 -9.58 -9.75 14.36
CA MET A 1 -10.03 -8.48 13.75
C MET A 1 -9.99 -7.32 14.72
N ASP A 2 -10.16 -7.58 16.01
CA ASP A 2 -10.44 -6.60 17.07
C ASP A 2 -9.51 -5.37 17.13
N ASN A 3 -8.24 -5.49 16.74
CA ASN A 3 -7.28 -4.38 16.81
C ASN A 3 -6.87 -3.82 15.44
N ILE A 4 -7.44 -4.31 14.34
CA ILE A 4 -6.93 -3.94 13.00
C ILE A 4 -7.26 -2.50 12.63
N LEU A 5 -8.42 -1.99 13.04
CA LEU A 5 -8.82 -0.61 12.79
C LEU A 5 -7.92 0.36 13.58
N ASP A 6 -7.67 0.08 14.85
CA ASP A 6 -6.76 0.88 15.68
C ASP A 6 -5.34 0.89 15.12
N ASN A 7 -4.84 -0.28 14.70
CA ASN A 7 -3.53 -0.38 14.06
C ASN A 7 -3.48 0.40 12.74
N LEU A 8 -4.56 0.39 11.96
CA LEU A 8 -4.66 1.14 10.72
C LEU A 8 -4.66 2.65 10.96
N LEU A 9 -5.48 3.13 11.91
CA LEU A 9 -5.53 4.53 12.31
C LEU A 9 -4.20 5.00 12.89
N TYR A 10 -3.56 4.17 13.71
CA TYR A 10 -2.22 4.43 14.23
C TYR A 10 -1.21 4.57 13.08
N ALA A 11 -1.18 3.60 12.16
CA ALA A 11 -0.28 3.62 11.02
C ALA A 11 -0.47 4.85 10.14
N ASP A 12 -1.72 5.26 9.91
CA ASP A 12 -2.06 6.47 9.17
C ASP A 12 -1.56 7.73 9.89
N SER A 13 -1.88 7.86 11.19
CA SER A 13 -1.46 9.01 12.01
C SER A 13 0.06 9.16 12.14
N LYS A 14 0.82 8.06 12.03
CA LYS A 14 2.28 8.02 12.11
C LYS A 14 2.96 8.05 10.75
N ASN A 15 2.20 8.17 9.65
CA ASN A 15 2.71 8.10 8.28
C ASN A 15 3.49 6.80 8.00
N CYS A 16 3.13 5.70 8.65
CA CYS A 16 3.76 4.39 8.45
C CYS A 16 3.17 3.69 7.22
N ALA A 17 3.61 4.10 6.03
CA ALA A 17 3.05 3.64 4.75
C ALA A 17 3.03 2.10 4.61
N LEU A 18 4.09 1.40 5.02
CA LEU A 18 4.15 -0.06 4.96
C LEU A 18 3.14 -0.72 5.91
N LEU A 19 3.08 -0.27 7.16
CA LEU A 19 2.16 -0.84 8.15
C LEU A 19 0.71 -0.60 7.74
N LYS A 20 0.41 0.60 7.22
CA LYS A 20 -0.90 0.95 6.67
C LYS A 20 -1.28 0.03 5.51
N GLU A 21 -0.37 -0.22 4.55
CA GLU A 21 -0.64 -1.13 3.44
C GLU A 21 -0.89 -2.56 3.92
N VAL A 22 -0.06 -3.08 4.82
CA VAL A 22 -0.22 -4.44 5.36
C VAL A 22 -1.54 -4.60 6.12
N ALA A 23 -1.95 -3.60 6.91
CA ALA A 23 -3.23 -3.60 7.61
C ALA A 23 -4.41 -3.60 6.62
N MET A 24 -4.35 -2.79 5.56
CA MET A 24 -5.38 -2.78 4.52
C MET A 24 -5.45 -4.09 3.74
N ASP A 25 -4.31 -4.66 3.38
CA ASP A 25 -4.26 -5.96 2.70
C ASP A 25 -4.81 -7.08 3.59
N PHE A 26 -4.62 -7.01 4.91
CA PHE A 26 -5.25 -7.92 5.84
C PHE A 26 -6.77 -7.76 5.90
N ILE A 27 -7.28 -6.52 5.93
CA ILE A 27 -8.72 -6.23 5.89
C ILE A 27 -9.33 -6.76 4.60
N THR A 28 -8.72 -6.50 3.44
CA THR A 28 -9.25 -6.97 2.15
C THR A 28 -9.17 -8.50 2.01
N ARG A 29 -8.16 -9.16 2.60
CA ARG A 29 -8.07 -10.63 2.72
C ARG A 29 -9.24 -11.24 3.47
N ASN A 30 -9.65 -10.59 4.55
CA ASN A 30 -10.72 -11.06 5.43
C ASN A 30 -12.00 -10.24 5.25
N LYS A 31 -12.29 -9.77 4.02
CA LYS A 31 -13.35 -8.77 3.76
C LYS A 31 -14.74 -9.13 4.30
N VAL A 32 -15.11 -10.41 4.32
CA VAL A 32 -16.40 -10.87 4.86
C VAL A 32 -16.45 -10.66 6.38
N GLU A 33 -15.44 -11.16 7.10
CA GLU A 33 -15.31 -10.93 8.55
C GLU A 33 -15.13 -9.45 8.89
N ALA A 34 -14.46 -8.69 8.01
CA ALA A 34 -14.27 -7.26 8.17
C ALA A 34 -15.58 -6.48 8.11
N MET A 35 -16.47 -6.84 7.19
CA MET A 35 -17.78 -6.20 7.08
C MET A 35 -18.66 -6.46 8.30
N GLU A 36 -18.50 -7.61 8.97
CA GLU A 36 -19.26 -7.96 10.17
C GLU A 36 -18.70 -7.27 11.43
N LYS A 37 -17.37 -7.13 11.52
CA LYS A 37 -16.69 -6.73 12.78
C LYS A 37 -16.17 -5.29 12.79
N ILE A 38 -15.94 -4.66 11.65
CA ILE A 38 -15.36 -3.31 11.59
C ILE A 38 -16.46 -2.28 11.37
N THR A 39 -16.58 -1.33 12.31
CA THR A 39 -17.41 -0.15 12.14
C THR A 39 -16.57 0.99 11.59
N PHE A 40 -16.88 1.43 10.38
CA PHE A 40 -16.13 2.48 9.70
C PHE A 40 -16.75 3.89 9.82
N ILE A 41 -17.74 4.08 10.71
CA ILE A 41 -18.52 5.32 10.82
C ILE A 41 -17.63 6.56 11.00
N ASP A 42 -16.56 6.45 11.79
CA ASP A 42 -15.66 7.57 12.11
C ASP A 42 -14.32 7.49 11.34
N ALA A 43 -14.21 6.63 10.33
CA ALA A 43 -12.99 6.49 9.57
C ALA A 43 -12.77 7.69 8.61
N PRO A 44 -11.56 8.30 8.60
CA PRO A 44 -11.20 9.31 7.62
C PRO A 44 -11.52 8.91 6.16
N GLY A 45 -12.10 9.82 5.39
CA GLY A 45 -12.42 9.55 3.97
C GLY A 45 -11.18 9.23 3.12
N THR A 46 -10.00 9.68 3.53
CA THR A 46 -8.72 9.30 2.94
C THR A 46 -8.43 7.79 3.09
N LEU A 47 -8.77 7.20 4.24
CA LEU A 47 -8.63 5.76 4.46
C LEU A 47 -9.59 4.95 3.60
N MET A 48 -10.79 5.46 3.32
CA MET A 48 -11.72 4.79 2.39
C MET A 48 -11.17 4.71 0.98
N ARG A 49 -10.56 5.81 0.50
CA ARG A 49 -9.87 5.82 -0.80
C ARG A 49 -8.76 4.78 -0.84
N ASP A 50 -7.95 4.69 0.20
CA ASP A 50 -6.83 3.75 0.26
C ASP A 50 -7.30 2.29 0.37
N LEU A 51 -8.41 2.04 1.06
CA LEU A 51 -9.04 0.73 1.15
C LEU A 51 -9.57 0.29 -0.22
N LEU A 52 -10.28 1.15 -0.94
CA LEU A 52 -10.72 0.90 -2.31
C LEU A 52 -9.53 0.64 -3.24
N ALA A 53 -8.44 1.39 -3.06
CA ALA A 53 -7.21 1.12 -3.79
C ALA A 53 -6.69 -0.29 -3.46
N SER A 54 -6.60 -0.72 -2.20
CA SER A 54 -6.19 -2.09 -1.82
C SER A 54 -7.07 -3.17 -2.44
N VAL A 55 -8.39 -2.97 -2.49
CA VAL A 55 -9.33 -3.88 -3.18
C VAL A 55 -9.00 -3.95 -4.67
N ALA A 56 -8.90 -2.80 -5.34
CA ALA A 56 -8.59 -2.73 -6.77
C ALA A 56 -7.22 -3.35 -7.08
N ARG A 57 -6.21 -3.20 -6.21
CA ARG A 57 -4.89 -3.84 -6.38
C ARG A 57 -4.96 -5.35 -6.36
N ARG A 58 -5.91 -5.91 -5.62
CA ARG A 58 -6.06 -7.35 -5.53
C ARG A 58 -6.83 -7.93 -6.70
N GLU A 59 -7.73 -7.14 -7.26
CA GLU A 59 -8.50 -7.49 -8.46
C GLU A 59 -7.67 -7.27 -9.74
N THR A 60 -6.75 -6.31 -9.73
CA THR A 60 -5.89 -5.97 -10.86
C THR A 60 -4.44 -6.42 -10.61
N THR A 61 -3.98 -7.43 -11.35
CA THR A 61 -2.60 -7.98 -11.24
C THR A 61 -1.48 -6.97 -11.50
N GLY A 62 -1.80 -5.76 -11.97
CA GLY A 62 -0.83 -4.72 -12.32
C GLY A 62 -0.43 -3.76 -11.20
N LEU A 63 -1.08 -3.78 -10.03
CA LEU A 63 -0.77 -2.85 -8.94
C LEU A 63 0.05 -3.52 -7.83
N SER A 64 1.38 -3.43 -7.95
CA SER A 64 2.32 -4.00 -6.97
C SER A 64 2.17 -3.42 -5.56
N THR A 65 2.48 -4.20 -4.54
CA THR A 65 2.54 -3.74 -3.12
C THR A 65 3.81 -2.92 -2.84
N ILE A 66 3.84 -2.12 -1.77
CA ILE A 66 5.05 -1.44 -1.27
C ILE A 66 6.17 -2.47 -1.03
N VAL A 67 5.85 -3.65 -0.51
CA VAL A 67 6.85 -4.72 -0.30
C VAL A 67 7.49 -5.15 -1.62
N GLU A 68 6.70 -5.37 -2.66
CA GLU A 68 7.19 -5.72 -4.00
C GLU A 68 7.98 -4.57 -4.64
N LEU A 69 7.50 -3.35 -4.49
CA LEU A 69 8.16 -2.15 -5.00
C LEU A 69 9.51 -1.93 -4.32
N ARG A 70 9.61 -2.10 -2.99
CA ARG A 70 10.88 -2.03 -2.23
C ARG A 70 11.83 -3.13 -2.66
N ARG A 71 11.36 -4.36 -2.82
CA ARG A 71 12.18 -5.48 -3.32
C ARG A 71 12.76 -5.17 -4.70
N ARG A 72 11.94 -4.61 -5.59
CA ARG A 72 12.38 -4.22 -6.93
C ARG A 72 13.36 -3.04 -6.87
N ALA A 73 13.06 -2.01 -6.09
CA ALA A 73 13.96 -0.86 -5.90
C ALA A 73 15.34 -1.30 -5.41
N HIS A 74 15.39 -2.16 -4.39
CA HIS A 74 16.62 -2.75 -3.88
C HIS A 74 17.38 -3.53 -4.96
N SER A 75 16.70 -4.37 -5.76
CA SER A 75 17.34 -5.11 -6.86
C SER A 75 17.94 -4.20 -7.94
N GLU A 76 17.46 -2.96 -8.05
CA GLU A 76 17.95 -1.95 -8.98
C GLU A 76 18.96 -0.96 -8.36
N GLY A 77 19.35 -1.19 -7.09
CA GLY A 77 20.27 -0.35 -6.33
C GLY A 77 19.67 1.01 -5.92
N LEU A 78 18.34 1.10 -5.85
CA LEU A 78 17.62 2.28 -5.39
C LEU A 78 17.29 2.12 -3.91
N ASP A 79 17.87 2.98 -3.08
CA ASP A 79 17.56 3.07 -1.65
C ASP A 79 16.46 4.12 -1.42
N ILE A 80 15.21 3.68 -1.55
CA ILE A 80 14.00 4.51 -1.39
C ILE A 80 13.15 3.84 -0.31
N ASP A 81 13.20 4.37 0.92
CA ASP A 81 12.40 3.87 2.05
C ASP A 81 11.04 4.57 2.20
N ASP A 82 10.70 5.41 1.24
CA ASP A 82 9.55 6.31 1.32
C ASP A 82 8.24 5.66 0.84
N SER A 83 7.23 6.50 0.63
CA SER A 83 5.90 6.17 0.14
C SER A 83 5.90 5.36 -1.15
N ARG A 84 4.79 4.68 -1.38
CA ARG A 84 4.50 3.95 -2.62
C ARG A 84 4.75 4.79 -3.87
N ASP A 85 4.31 6.05 -3.86
CA ASP A 85 4.41 6.93 -5.03
C ASP A 85 5.86 7.26 -5.36
N MET A 86 6.70 7.44 -4.33
CA MET A 86 8.14 7.64 -4.53
C MET A 86 8.82 6.39 -5.07
N LEU A 87 8.46 5.20 -4.58
CA LEU A 87 8.95 3.94 -5.14
C LEU A 87 8.55 3.76 -6.61
N VAL A 88 7.28 4.02 -6.94
CA VAL A 88 6.77 3.94 -8.32
C VAL A 88 7.47 4.96 -9.21
N ALA A 89 7.63 6.20 -8.75
CA ALA A 89 8.32 7.24 -9.48
C ALA A 89 9.79 6.88 -9.74
N ALA A 90 10.51 6.43 -8.72
CA ALA A 90 11.92 6.03 -8.82
C ALA A 90 12.13 4.90 -9.84
N LEU A 91 11.29 3.87 -9.78
CA LEU A 91 11.33 2.74 -10.71
C LEU A 91 10.98 3.14 -12.16
N ARG A 92 9.99 4.01 -12.34
CA ARG A 92 9.64 4.56 -13.67
C ARG A 92 10.79 5.38 -14.25
N SER A 93 11.37 6.28 -13.48
CA SER A 93 12.52 7.09 -13.90
C SER A 93 13.73 6.21 -14.26
N ARG A 94 13.95 5.12 -13.54
CA ARG A 94 15.04 4.17 -13.82
C ARG A 94 14.83 3.42 -15.14
N ASN A 95 13.62 2.93 -15.40
CA ASN A 95 13.27 2.26 -16.65
C ASN A 95 13.44 3.19 -17.87
N LEU A 96 13.02 4.46 -17.75
CA LEU A 96 13.21 5.47 -18.80
C LEU A 96 14.69 5.73 -19.10
N LYS A 97 15.56 5.73 -18.07
CA LYS A 97 17.01 5.87 -18.26
C LYS A 97 17.61 4.65 -18.98
N LYS A 98 17.16 3.43 -18.67
CA LYS A 98 17.60 2.21 -19.38
C LYS A 98 17.22 2.23 -20.86
N GLN A 99 15.99 2.64 -21.19
CA GLN A 99 15.53 2.75 -22.59
C GLN A 99 16.29 3.80 -23.42
N ARG A 100 16.89 4.81 -22.78
CA ARG A 100 17.69 5.84 -23.46
C ARG A 100 19.16 5.46 -23.65
N THR A 101 19.60 4.38 -23.01
CA THR A 101 21.00 3.92 -23.02
C THR A 101 21.18 2.56 -23.70
N SER A 102 20.09 1.97 -24.20
CA SER A 102 20.04 0.82 -25.12
C SER A 102 19.71 1.29 -26.52
#